data_AF-A0AAQ3KUA7-F1
#
_entry.id   AF-A0AAQ3KUA7-F1
#
_cell.length_a   1.000
_cell.length_b   1.000
_cell.length_c   1.000
_cell.angle_alpha   90.00
_cell.angle_beta   90.00
_cell.angle_gamma   90.00
#
_symmetry.space_group_name_H-M   'P 1'
#
loop_
_entity.id
_entity.type
_entity.pdbx_description
1 polymer ?
#
loop_
_entity_poly.entity_id
_entity_poly.type
_entity_poly.pdbx_seq_one_letter_code
_entity_poly.pdbx_strand_id
1 'polypeptide(L)'
;MSFNQCVGNGANIPLPPWILEIGVSIPDIYYTNKRGTRNQEYLTIGVDNLSIFDDRTAVEIYRDFMQSFRENMADFLDTGMITDVEVGLGPSGELRYPSYPEAQGWIAGIHWFYKEDSHVAELTAGYYNLKDRDGYRTIASMLARHDAVLNFTCAEMIDSEHIGTTTS
;
A
#
# COMPACT_ATOMS: atom_id res chain seq x y z
N MET A 1 -8.49 4.50 5.91
CA MET A 1 -9.30 3.82 4.87
C MET A 1 -8.53 2.61 4.41
N SER A 2 -8.79 1.46 5.02
CA SER A 2 -8.04 0.22 4.75
C SER A 2 -8.71 -0.55 3.62
N PHE A 3 -8.22 -0.37 2.39
CA PHE A 3 -8.68 -1.09 1.20
C PHE A 3 -7.88 -2.38 0.94
N ASN A 4 -7.25 -2.90 1.99
CA ASN A 4 -6.34 -4.04 1.96
C ASN A 4 -6.79 -5.12 2.95
N GLN A 5 -6.34 -6.36 2.71
CA GLN A 5 -6.43 -7.42 3.70
C GLN A 5 -5.60 -7.05 4.95
N CYS A 6 -6.15 -7.34 6.12
CA CYS A 6 -5.43 -7.32 7.38
C CYS A 6 -5.04 -8.76 7.76
N VAL A 7 -3.74 -9.02 7.82
CA VAL A 7 -3.16 -10.28 8.32
C VAL A 7 -2.22 -9.91 9.46
N GLY A 8 -2.43 -10.48 10.66
CA GLY A 8 -1.54 -10.22 11.80
C GLY A 8 -2.27 -10.27 13.13
N ASN A 9 -1.53 -10.49 14.22
CA ASN A 9 -2.05 -10.49 15.61
C ASN A 9 -3.28 -11.39 15.85
N GLY A 10 -3.39 -12.50 15.12
CA GLY A 10 -4.53 -13.44 15.22
C GLY A 10 -5.79 -13.03 14.46
N ALA A 11 -5.76 -11.91 13.74
CA ALA A 11 -6.84 -11.48 12.85
C ALA A 11 -6.51 -11.81 11.38
N ASN A 12 -7.55 -12.17 10.63
CA ASN A 12 -7.49 -12.29 9.17
C ASN A 12 -8.78 -11.70 8.59
N ILE A 13 -8.70 -10.45 8.13
CA ILE A 13 -9.82 -9.72 7.52
C ILE A 13 -9.49 -9.57 6.04
N PRO A 14 -10.05 -10.41 5.15
CA PRO A 14 -9.76 -10.37 3.72
C PRO A 14 -10.45 -9.18 3.03
N LEU A 15 -10.13 -8.98 1.75
CA LEU A 15 -10.95 -8.14 0.87
C LEU A 15 -12.41 -8.63 0.85
N PRO A 16 -13.38 -7.76 0.49
CA PRO A 16 -14.78 -8.15 0.43
C PRO A 16 -15.00 -9.46 -0.35
N PRO A 17 -15.81 -10.41 0.13
CA PRO A 17 -15.97 -11.72 -0.52
C PRO A 17 -16.34 -11.65 -2.01
N TRP A 18 -17.17 -10.69 -2.40
CA TRP A 18 -17.56 -10.49 -3.80
C TRP A 18 -16.39 -10.05 -4.71
N ILE A 19 -15.37 -9.36 -4.17
CA ILE A 19 -14.11 -9.09 -4.87
C ILE A 19 -13.31 -10.39 -5.05
N LEU A 20 -13.25 -11.21 -4.00
CA LEU A 20 -12.54 -12.50 -4.05
C LEU A 20 -13.16 -13.44 -5.09
N GLU A 21 -14.49 -13.46 -5.19
CA GLU A 21 -15.23 -14.21 -6.21
C GLU A 21 -14.89 -13.75 -7.63
N ILE A 22 -14.82 -12.43 -7.89
CA ILE A 22 -14.35 -11.90 -9.17
C ILE A 22 -12.92 -12.37 -9.45
N GLY A 23 -12.05 -12.37 -8.43
CA GLY A 23 -10.68 -12.84 -8.52
C GLY A 23 -10.52 -14.33 -8.87
N VAL A 24 -11.55 -15.16 -8.68
CA VAL A 24 -11.58 -16.55 -9.16
C VAL A 24 -11.69 -16.58 -10.69
N SER A 25 -12.52 -15.73 -11.28
CA SER A 25 -12.73 -15.65 -12.74
C SER A 25 -11.70 -14.77 -13.45
N ILE A 26 -11.23 -13.72 -12.79
CA ILE A 26 -10.30 -12.71 -13.33
C ILE A 26 -9.10 -12.61 -12.37
N PRO A 27 -8.17 -13.57 -12.36
CA PRO A 27 -7.05 -13.59 -11.41
C PRO A 27 -6.07 -12.41 -11.59
N ASP A 28 -6.13 -11.72 -12.73
CA ASP A 28 -5.29 -10.55 -13.03
C ASP A 28 -5.74 -9.26 -12.31
N ILE A 29 -6.80 -9.31 -11.49
CA ILE A 29 -7.13 -8.21 -10.57
C ILE A 29 -6.12 -8.05 -9.42
N TYR A 30 -5.21 -9.01 -9.25
CA TYR A 30 -4.23 -9.04 -8.18
C TYR A 30 -2.82 -8.76 -8.68
N TYR A 31 -1.98 -8.17 -7.82
CA TYR A 31 -0.55 -8.10 -8.08
C TYR A 31 0.04 -9.49 -8.24
N THR A 32 0.91 -9.63 -9.23
CA THR A 32 1.39 -10.94 -9.68
C THR A 32 2.89 -10.92 -9.92
N ASN A 33 3.60 -11.85 -9.28
CA ASN A 33 5.04 -11.97 -9.47
C ASN A 33 5.38 -12.73 -10.76
N LYS A 34 6.66 -12.77 -11.15
CA LYS A 34 7.14 -13.48 -12.35
C LYS A 34 6.85 -14.99 -12.37
N ARG A 35 6.54 -15.60 -11.21
CA ARG A 35 6.20 -17.03 -11.09
C ARG A 35 4.68 -17.27 -11.23
N GLY A 36 3.88 -16.21 -11.43
CA GLY A 36 2.43 -16.30 -11.50
C GLY A 36 1.72 -16.33 -10.14
N THR A 37 2.44 -16.14 -9.03
CA THR A 37 1.81 -16.07 -7.69
C THR A 37 0.99 -14.79 -7.57
N ARG A 38 -0.28 -14.93 -7.18
CA ARG A 38 -1.23 -13.82 -7.00
C ARG A 38 -1.25 -13.39 -5.52
N ASN A 39 -1.09 -12.10 -5.25
CA ASN A 39 -1.25 -11.54 -3.91
C ASN A 39 -2.67 -10.98 -3.77
N GLN A 40 -3.48 -11.60 -2.90
CA GLN A 40 -4.89 -11.24 -2.68
C GLN A 40 -5.09 -10.14 -1.61
N GLU A 41 -4.02 -9.54 -1.10
CA GLU A 41 -4.11 -8.51 -0.07
C GLU A 41 -4.65 -7.19 -0.62
N TYR A 42 -4.50 -6.92 -1.93
CA TYR A 42 -4.87 -5.65 -2.55
C TYR A 42 -5.12 -5.80 -4.06
N LEU A 43 -5.95 -4.93 -4.64
CA LEU A 43 -6.19 -4.88 -6.09
C LEU A 43 -5.01 -4.23 -6.82
N THR A 44 -4.59 -4.77 -7.96
CA THR A 44 -3.52 -4.15 -8.74
C THR A 44 -3.93 -2.78 -9.27
N ILE A 45 -3.02 -1.80 -9.28
CA ILE A 45 -3.26 -0.49 -9.92
C ILE A 45 -3.67 -0.63 -11.40
N GLY A 46 -3.31 -1.76 -12.04
CA GLY A 46 -3.69 -2.06 -13.42
C GLY A 46 -5.19 -2.17 -13.67
N VAL A 47 -6.01 -2.35 -12.61
CA VAL A 47 -7.48 -2.42 -12.73
C VAL A 47 -8.20 -1.17 -12.22
N ASP A 48 -7.46 -0.13 -11.82
CA ASP A 48 -8.01 1.09 -11.23
C ASP A 48 -9.18 1.65 -12.04
N ASN A 49 -9.02 1.73 -13.36
CA ASN A 49 -9.97 2.35 -14.28
C ASN A 49 -10.72 1.33 -15.16
N LEU A 50 -10.78 0.06 -14.76
CA LEU A 50 -11.49 -0.99 -15.49
C LEU A 50 -12.83 -1.29 -14.82
N SER A 51 -13.93 -1.20 -15.57
CA SER A 51 -15.30 -1.46 -15.08
C SER A 51 -15.61 -2.96 -14.98
N ILE A 52 -14.84 -3.68 -14.14
CA ILE A 52 -14.92 -5.14 -13.98
C ILE A 52 -15.51 -5.56 -12.63
N PHE A 53 -15.95 -4.60 -11.82
CA PHE A 53 -16.48 -4.82 -10.47
C PHE A 53 -17.96 -4.46 -10.38
N ASP A 54 -18.80 -5.20 -11.13
CA ASP A 54 -20.24 -4.93 -11.28
C ASP A 54 -20.48 -3.53 -11.86
N ASP A 55 -19.98 -3.32 -13.08
CA ASP A 55 -19.97 -2.06 -13.84
C ASP A 55 -19.25 -0.87 -13.17
N ARG A 56 -18.57 -1.09 -12.03
CA ARG A 56 -17.71 -0.10 -11.37
C ARG A 56 -16.23 -0.39 -11.58
N THR A 57 -15.46 0.68 -11.51
CA THR A 57 -13.99 0.66 -11.44
C THR A 57 -13.51 0.58 -9.99
N ALA A 58 -12.26 0.19 -9.76
CA ALA A 58 -11.72 0.12 -8.39
C ALA A 58 -11.68 1.52 -7.73
N VAL A 59 -11.31 2.57 -8.48
CA VAL A 59 -11.29 3.94 -7.94
C VAL A 59 -12.70 4.43 -7.58
N GLU A 60 -13.72 4.04 -8.34
CA GLU A 60 -15.12 4.33 -7.97
C GLU A 60 -15.51 3.64 -6.68
N ILE A 61 -15.15 2.37 -6.49
CA ILE A 61 -15.41 1.66 -5.23
C ILE A 61 -14.74 2.35 -4.04
N TYR A 62 -13.49 2.78 -4.19
CA TYR A 62 -12.77 3.52 -3.13
C TYR A 62 -13.44 4.86 -2.82
N ARG A 63 -13.81 5.61 -3.86
CA ARG A 63 -14.52 6.90 -3.73
C ARG A 63 -15.87 6.70 -3.02
N ASP A 64 -16.67 5.74 -3.46
CA ASP A 64 -18.01 5.50 -2.93
C ASP A 64 -17.94 5.07 -1.45
N PHE A 65 -16.92 4.27 -1.08
CA PHE A 65 -16.64 3.93 0.31
C PHE A 65 -16.31 5.17 1.15
N MET A 66 -15.38 6.02 0.68
CA MET A 66 -14.99 7.25 1.39
C MET A 66 -16.15 8.25 1.50
N GLN A 67 -17.00 8.32 0.47
CA GLN A 67 -18.19 9.15 0.50
C GLN A 67 -19.19 8.64 1.55
N SER A 68 -19.48 7.33 1.56
CA SER A 68 -20.33 6.72 2.58
C SER A 68 -19.76 6.93 3.99
N PHE A 69 -18.45 6.78 4.19
CA PHE A 69 -17.80 7.08 5.46
C PHE A 69 -18.03 8.53 5.90
N ARG A 70 -17.81 9.49 5.00
CA ARG A 70 -18.02 10.92 5.29
C ARG A 70 -19.47 11.21 5.71
N GLU A 71 -20.44 10.63 5.01
CA GLU A 71 -21.86 10.82 5.29
C GLU A 71 -22.27 10.22 6.64
N ASN A 72 -21.78 9.01 6.95
CA ASN A 72 -22.13 8.29 8.18
C ASN A 72 -21.35 8.75 9.42
N MET A 73 -20.21 9.44 9.24
CA MET A 73 -19.35 9.94 10.33
C MET A 73 -19.35 11.46 10.41
N ALA A 74 -20.35 12.13 9.81
CA ALA A 74 -20.39 13.58 9.68
C ALA A 74 -20.34 14.30 11.04
N ASP A 75 -21.02 13.79 12.05
CA ASP A 75 -21.01 14.33 13.41
C ASP A 75 -19.61 14.24 14.07
N PHE A 76 -18.88 13.15 13.87
CA PHE A 76 -17.51 13.01 14.35
C PHE A 76 -16.51 13.89 13.61
N LEU A 77 -16.74 14.13 12.31
CA LEU A 77 -15.96 15.08 11.52
C LEU A 77 -16.24 16.52 11.97
N ASP A 78 -17.51 16.89 12.14
CA ASP A 78 -17.94 18.24 12.52
C ASP A 78 -17.49 18.62 13.93
N THR A 79 -17.45 17.65 14.84
CA THR A 79 -16.95 17.85 16.22
C THR A 79 -15.42 17.90 16.30
N GLY A 80 -14.70 17.58 15.23
CA GLY A 80 -13.25 17.45 15.21
C GLY A 80 -12.73 16.22 15.95
N MET A 81 -13.58 15.22 16.21
CA MET A 81 -13.15 13.94 16.79
C MET A 81 -12.31 13.14 15.79
N ILE A 82 -12.69 13.15 14.51
CA ILE A 82 -11.88 12.62 13.42
C ILE A 82 -11.08 13.78 12.82
N THR A 83 -9.79 13.82 13.10
CA THR A 83 -8.89 14.88 12.61
C THR A 83 -8.18 14.51 11.32
N ASP A 84 -7.94 13.22 11.11
CA ASP A 84 -7.09 12.72 10.04
C ASP A 84 -7.73 11.50 9.38
N VAL A 85 -7.56 11.41 8.05
CA VAL A 85 -7.98 10.26 7.25
C VAL A 85 -6.79 9.78 6.43
N GLU A 86 -6.23 8.64 6.83
CA GLU A 86 -5.23 7.95 6.04
C GLU A 86 -5.91 7.13 4.94
N VAL A 87 -5.51 7.29 3.68
CA VAL A 87 -6.06 6.51 2.55
C VAL A 87 -5.08 5.41 2.20
N GLY A 88 -5.49 4.15 2.35
CA GLY A 88 -4.66 3.00 2.04
C GLY A 88 -4.53 2.80 0.53
N LEU A 89 -3.30 2.71 0.01
CA LEU A 89 -3.01 2.69 -1.44
C LEU A 89 -2.32 1.39 -1.91
N GLY A 90 -2.33 0.35 -1.08
CA GLY A 90 -1.60 -0.87 -1.37
C GLY A 90 -1.61 -1.88 -0.22
N PRO A 91 -0.77 -2.92 -0.29
CA PRO A 91 -0.59 -3.90 0.79
C PRO A 91 -0.23 -3.20 2.10
N SER A 92 -0.81 -3.67 3.20
CA SER A 92 -0.71 -3.06 4.53
C SER A 92 -1.15 -1.58 4.60
N GLY A 93 -1.87 -1.08 3.59
CA GLY A 93 -2.29 0.32 3.46
C GLY A 93 -1.22 1.24 2.86
N GLU A 94 -0.02 0.75 2.56
CA GLU A 94 1.10 1.58 2.12
C GLU A 94 1.09 1.82 0.59
N LEU A 95 1.57 2.97 0.13
CA LEU A 95 1.73 3.28 -1.30
C LEU A 95 2.93 2.54 -1.90
N ARG A 96 2.79 1.25 -2.20
CA ARG A 96 3.86 0.41 -2.77
C ARG A 96 3.34 -0.83 -3.50
N TYR A 97 4.23 -1.52 -4.19
CA TYR A 97 4.02 -2.90 -4.64
C TYR A 97 4.21 -3.91 -3.48
N PRO A 98 3.55 -5.09 -3.53
CA PRO A 98 3.77 -6.18 -2.57
C PRO A 98 5.05 -6.97 -2.88
N SER A 99 6.20 -6.30 -2.89
CA SER A 99 7.49 -6.91 -3.24
C SER A 99 8.11 -7.78 -2.13
N TYR A 100 7.67 -7.58 -0.89
CA TYR A 100 8.07 -8.33 0.30
C TYR A 100 6.82 -8.76 1.11
N PRO A 101 6.01 -9.70 0.59
CA PRO A 101 4.74 -10.03 1.22
C PRO A 101 4.96 -10.72 2.58
N GLU A 102 4.24 -10.28 3.61
CA GLU A 102 4.32 -10.85 4.97
C GLU A 102 3.99 -12.34 4.98
N ALA A 103 3.07 -12.78 4.10
CA ALA A 103 2.75 -14.19 3.88
C ALA A 103 3.96 -15.04 3.42
N GLN A 104 5.05 -14.42 2.96
CA GLN A 104 6.31 -15.08 2.61
C GLN A 104 7.43 -14.82 3.63
N GLY A 105 7.10 -14.28 4.81
CA GLY A 105 8.03 -14.13 5.95
C GLY A 105 8.81 -12.81 5.99
N TRP A 106 8.39 -11.79 5.24
CA TRP A 106 9.05 -10.48 5.24
C TRP A 106 8.48 -9.55 6.31
N ILE A 107 9.29 -8.59 6.76
CA ILE A 107 8.95 -7.57 7.78
C ILE A 107 8.85 -6.21 7.08
N ALA A 108 7.93 -5.35 7.53
CA ALA A 108 7.71 -4.02 6.96
C ALA A 108 8.89 -3.05 7.17
N GLY A 109 8.95 -1.97 6.38
CA GLY A 109 9.96 -0.93 6.46
C GLY A 109 11.17 -1.14 5.56
N ILE A 110 11.23 -0.43 4.42
CA ILE A 110 12.27 -0.65 3.41
C ILE A 110 13.58 0.07 3.77
N HIS A 111 14.28 -0.44 4.78
CA HIS A 111 15.61 0.05 5.18
C HIS A 111 16.74 -0.90 4.75
N TRP A 112 16.42 -2.16 4.45
CA TRP A 112 17.41 -3.14 3.99
C TRP A 112 17.90 -2.80 2.56
N PHE A 113 19.19 -3.04 2.31
CA PHE A 113 19.89 -2.65 1.07
C PHE A 113 19.95 -1.13 0.78
N TYR A 114 19.51 -0.26 1.69
CA TYR A 114 19.58 1.21 1.49
C TYR A 114 21.01 1.73 1.31
N LYS A 115 21.99 1.11 1.98
CA LYS A 115 23.41 1.50 1.89
C LYS A 115 24.11 0.94 0.65
N GLU A 116 23.45 0.08 -0.13
CA GLU A 116 23.99 -0.41 -1.39
C GLU A 116 23.63 0.54 -2.53
N ASP A 117 24.54 0.73 -3.49
CA ASP A 117 24.30 1.58 -4.67
C ASP A 117 23.03 1.18 -5.46
N SER A 118 22.58 -0.08 -5.32
CA SER A 118 21.44 -0.62 -6.04
C SER A 118 20.08 -0.17 -5.50
N HIS A 119 19.98 0.13 -4.19
CA HIS A 119 18.70 0.38 -3.51
C HIS A 119 17.61 -0.67 -3.84
N VAL A 120 18.01 -1.94 -4.06
CA VAL A 120 17.15 -2.95 -4.72
C VAL A 120 15.81 -3.16 -4.03
N ALA A 121 15.76 -3.05 -2.70
CA ALA A 121 14.54 -3.16 -1.93
C ALA A 121 13.52 -2.06 -2.27
N GLU A 122 13.98 -0.80 -2.28
CA GLU A 122 13.19 0.37 -2.66
C GLU A 122 12.71 0.24 -4.11
N LEU A 123 13.61 -0.15 -5.02
CA LEU A 123 13.29 -0.32 -6.43
C LEU A 123 12.17 -1.35 -6.64
N THR A 124 12.25 -2.51 -5.99
CA THR A 124 11.22 -3.55 -6.14
C THR A 124 9.86 -3.15 -5.55
N ALA A 125 9.85 -2.31 -4.52
CA ALA A 125 8.62 -1.77 -3.93
C ALA A 125 8.00 -0.62 -4.74
N GLY A 126 8.72 -0.10 -5.75
CA GLY A 126 8.26 0.97 -6.63
C GLY A 126 8.85 2.34 -6.30
N TYR A 127 9.67 2.45 -5.25
CA TYR A 127 10.40 3.67 -4.92
C TYR A 127 11.67 3.71 -5.76
N TYR A 128 11.63 4.47 -6.87
CA TYR A 128 12.82 4.63 -7.71
C TYR A 128 13.84 5.59 -7.07
N ASN A 129 14.41 5.20 -5.94
CA ASN A 129 15.39 5.98 -5.20
C ASN A 129 16.80 5.47 -5.52
N LEU A 130 17.73 6.38 -5.83
CA LEU A 130 19.12 6.08 -6.13
C LEU A 130 20.02 7.19 -5.56
N LYS A 131 21.33 6.95 -5.56
CA LYS A 131 22.37 7.90 -5.12
C LYS A 131 22.22 9.31 -5.71
N ASP A 132 21.81 9.42 -6.98
CA ASP A 132 21.65 10.68 -7.71
C ASP A 132 20.18 11.01 -8.05
N ARG A 133 19.22 10.25 -7.50
CA ARG A 133 17.79 10.41 -7.75
C ARG A 133 16.98 10.26 -6.47
N ASP A 134 16.37 11.36 -6.02
CA ASP A 134 15.42 11.35 -4.91
C ASP A 134 14.07 10.77 -5.37
N GLY A 135 13.81 9.51 -5.01
CA GLY A 135 12.56 8.81 -5.29
C GLY A 135 11.37 9.39 -4.53
N TYR A 136 11.57 9.76 -3.27
CA TYR A 136 10.52 10.17 -2.34
C TYR A 136 10.00 11.58 -2.64
N ARG A 137 10.87 12.50 -3.07
CA ARG A 137 10.48 13.86 -3.45
C ARG A 137 9.44 13.89 -4.55
N THR A 138 9.48 12.93 -5.48
CA THR A 138 8.47 12.85 -6.55
C THR A 138 7.09 12.51 -5.99
N ILE A 139 7.03 11.61 -5.00
CA ILE A 139 5.81 11.25 -4.27
C ILE A 139 5.32 12.44 -3.44
N ALA A 140 6.20 13.08 -2.65
CA ALA A 140 5.86 14.26 -1.87
C ALA A 140 5.32 15.41 -2.74
N SER A 141 5.93 15.64 -3.91
CA SER A 141 5.45 16.65 -4.86
C SER A 141 4.06 16.32 -5.42
N MET A 142 3.77 15.03 -5.63
CA MET A 142 2.44 14.59 -6.05
C MET A 142 1.40 14.85 -4.95
N LEU A 143 1.71 14.46 -3.71
CA LEU A 143 0.83 14.63 -2.53
C LEU A 143 0.57 16.11 -2.21
N ALA A 144 1.58 16.98 -2.35
CA ALA A 144 1.44 18.41 -2.11
C ALA A 144 0.38 19.07 -3.00
N ARG A 145 0.08 18.52 -4.19
CA ARG A 145 -1.01 19.02 -5.06
C ARG A 145 -2.40 18.77 -4.49
N HIS A 146 -2.51 17.89 -3.50
CA HIS A 146 -3.75 17.50 -2.84
C HIS A 146 -3.81 17.96 -1.38
N ASP A 147 -2.85 18.79 -0.94
CA ASP A 147 -2.69 19.19 0.46
C ASP A 147 -2.63 17.98 1.41
N ALA A 148 -2.08 16.87 0.92
CA ALA A 148 -2.00 15.61 1.64
C ALA A 148 -0.71 15.53 2.48
N VAL A 149 -0.84 14.92 3.65
CA VAL A 149 0.28 14.67 4.57
C VAL A 149 0.90 13.31 4.28
N LEU A 150 2.23 13.22 4.42
CA LEU A 150 2.95 11.96 4.28
C LEU A 150 3.17 11.34 5.66
N ASN A 151 2.61 10.15 5.88
CA ASN A 151 2.87 9.35 7.07
C ASN A 151 4.02 8.36 6.79
N PHE A 152 5.09 8.43 7.59
CA PHE A 152 6.26 7.55 7.48
C PHE A 152 6.35 6.60 8.67
N THR A 153 6.75 5.37 8.41
CA THR A 153 7.07 4.34 9.40
C THR A 153 8.57 4.30 9.69
N CYS A 154 9.01 3.46 10.64
CA CYS A 154 10.43 3.22 10.99
C CYS A 154 11.13 4.36 11.73
N ALA A 155 10.40 5.34 12.29
CA ALA A 155 10.99 6.45 13.03
C ALA A 155 11.67 6.01 14.34
N GLU A 156 11.30 4.85 14.86
CA GLU A 156 11.85 4.25 16.07
C GLU A 156 13.15 3.46 15.84
N MET A 157 13.51 3.19 14.58
CA MET A 157 14.61 2.28 14.22
C MET A 157 15.95 3.01 14.22
N ILE A 158 16.98 2.38 14.78
CA ILE A 158 18.35 2.92 14.80
C ILE A 158 19.28 2.01 14.01
N ASP A 159 20.14 2.59 13.17
CA ASP A 159 21.12 1.86 12.35
C ASP A 159 21.90 0.77 13.10
N SER A 160 22.27 1.00 14.36
CA SER A 160 23.04 0.05 15.18
C SER A 160 22.28 -1.20 15.60
N GLU A 161 20.96 -1.19 15.52
CA GLU A 161 20.08 -2.32 15.88
C GLU A 161 19.92 -3.30 14.73
N HIS A 162 20.39 -2.93 13.54
CA HIS A 162 20.30 -3.74 12.34
C HIS A 162 21.67 -4.32 11.96
N ILE A 163 21.65 -5.60 11.55
CA ILE A 163 22.86 -6.29 11.08
C ILE A 163 23.32 -5.60 9.80
N GLY A 164 24.37 -4.80 9.90
CA GLY A 164 25.05 -4.26 8.73
C GLY A 164 25.68 -5.40 7.94
N THR A 165 25.29 -5.56 6.68
CA THR A 165 26.16 -6.23 5.72
C THR A 165 27.36 -5.33 5.49
N THR A 166 28.37 -5.43 6.36
CA THR A 166 29.74 -5.00 6.02
C THR A 166 30.16 -5.81 4.81
N THR A 167 30.05 -5.21 3.62
CA THR A 167 30.77 -5.68 2.45
C THR A 167 32.25 -5.41 2.69
N SER A 168 32.99 -6.49 2.93
CA SER A 168 34.45 -6.55 2.91
C SER A 168 35.00 -6.27 1.53
#